data_AF-A0A9D0BVK9-F1
#
_entry.id   AF-A0A9D0BVK9-F1
#
_cell.length_a   1.000
_cell.length_b   1.000
_cell.length_c   1.000
_cell.angle_alpha   90.00
_cell.angle_beta   90.00
_cell.angle_gamma   90.00
#
_symmetry.space_group_name_H-M   'P 1'
#
loop_
_entity.id
_entity.type
_entity.pdbx_description
1 polymer ?
#
loop_
_entity_poly.entity_id
_entity_poly.type
_entity_poly.pdbx_seq_one_letter_code
_entity_poly.pdbx_strand_id
1 'polypeptide(L)'
;MKAFLFPGQGAQYVGMAKDLYDQYPAVRSMFDRAEEILGFPLRKIAFEGPEDELKQTQYTQPAIFVHSLGMLRLLNERELKPEAVAGHSLGEYSALVCAGALNFEVALRLVKLRGRLMQYSGEQNPGTMAAIIGLPRETVEEICRTVSKEHLVQPANFNSPGQIVISGSVDGVHRAMALAKENKARAVMELV
;
A
#
# COMPACT_ATOMS: atom_id res chain seq x y z
N MET A 1 -9.61 24.25 -5.36
CA MET A 1 -8.73 23.25 -4.72
C MET A 1 -9.25 21.84 -4.89
N LYS A 2 -8.71 21.10 -5.87
CA LYS A 2 -8.85 19.63 -5.97
C LYS A 2 -7.57 18.99 -5.45
N ALA A 3 -7.68 17.97 -4.62
CA ALA A 3 -6.54 17.16 -4.19
C ALA A 3 -6.73 15.71 -4.65
N PHE A 4 -5.69 15.09 -5.18
CA PHE A 4 -5.72 13.66 -5.51
C PHE A 4 -5.01 12.85 -4.43
N LEU A 5 -5.67 11.80 -3.97
CA LEU A 5 -5.13 10.84 -3.01
C LEU A 5 -5.00 9.48 -3.68
N PHE A 6 -3.80 8.92 -3.63
CA PHE A 6 -3.51 7.61 -4.21
C PHE A 6 -3.44 6.54 -3.13
N PRO A 7 -4.21 5.42 -3.27
CA PRO A 7 -4.23 4.37 -2.28
C PRO A 7 -2.93 3.56 -2.28
N GLY A 8 -2.63 2.95 -1.12
CA GLY A 8 -1.51 2.02 -0.94
C GLY A 8 -1.95 0.56 -1.02
N GLN A 9 -1.03 -0.33 -0.64
CA GLN A 9 -1.27 -1.76 -0.46
C GLN A 9 -2.43 -2.02 0.53
N GLY A 10 -3.26 -3.01 0.22
CA GLY A 10 -4.52 -3.30 0.90
C GLY A 10 -5.76 -2.92 0.08
N ALA A 11 -5.60 -2.11 -0.97
CA ALA A 11 -6.69 -1.69 -1.86
C ALA A 11 -6.85 -2.56 -3.13
N GLN A 12 -5.96 -3.52 -3.34
CA GLN A 12 -6.02 -4.43 -4.48
C GLN A 12 -7.18 -5.42 -4.37
N TYR A 13 -7.73 -5.81 -5.52
CA TYR A 13 -8.74 -6.86 -5.64
C TYR A 13 -8.65 -7.50 -7.02
N VAL A 14 -9.01 -8.77 -7.14
CA VAL A 14 -9.05 -9.46 -8.44
C VAL A 14 -10.09 -8.81 -9.34
N GLY A 15 -9.72 -8.50 -10.58
CA GLY A 15 -10.55 -7.79 -11.54
C GLY A 15 -10.31 -6.28 -11.57
N MET A 16 -9.43 -5.75 -10.71
CA MET A 16 -9.10 -4.32 -10.70
C MET A 16 -8.60 -3.84 -12.07
N ALA A 17 -9.02 -2.64 -12.48
CA ALA A 17 -8.67 -2.01 -13.76
C ALA A 17 -9.16 -2.71 -15.04
N LYS A 18 -9.80 -3.89 -14.95
CA LYS A 18 -10.16 -4.67 -16.15
C LYS A 18 -11.16 -3.92 -17.03
N ASP A 19 -12.17 -3.33 -16.42
CA ASP A 19 -13.16 -2.49 -17.09
C ASP A 19 -12.52 -1.29 -17.80
N LEU A 20 -11.54 -0.66 -17.15
CA LEU A 20 -10.79 0.45 -17.72
C LEU A 20 -9.90 0.01 -18.89
N TYR A 21 -9.21 -1.12 -18.74
CA TYR A 21 -8.37 -1.73 -19.78
C TYR A 21 -9.19 -2.06 -21.03
N ASP A 22 -10.38 -2.64 -20.83
CA ASP A 22 -11.28 -3.04 -21.91
C ASP A 22 -11.83 -1.81 -22.67
N GLN A 23 -12.20 -0.74 -21.95
CA GLN A 23 -12.88 0.42 -22.52
C GLN A 23 -11.92 1.50 -23.08
N TYR A 24 -10.74 1.68 -22.49
CA TYR A 24 -9.89 2.83 -22.79
C TYR A 24 -8.54 2.44 -23.39
N PRO A 25 -8.26 2.77 -24.67
CA PRO A 25 -6.98 2.49 -25.32
C PRO A 25 -5.76 3.06 -24.60
N ALA A 26 -5.90 4.20 -23.92
CA ALA A 26 -4.83 4.81 -23.14
C ALA A 26 -4.45 3.99 -21.89
N VAL A 27 -5.43 3.34 -21.25
CA VAL A 27 -5.18 2.42 -20.12
C VAL A 27 -4.59 1.12 -20.66
N ARG A 28 -5.12 0.61 -21.77
CA ARG A 28 -4.62 -0.59 -22.44
C ARG A 28 -3.12 -0.52 -22.74
N SER A 29 -2.71 0.54 -23.44
CA SER A 29 -1.30 0.75 -23.80
C SER A 29 -0.39 0.92 -22.57
N MET A 30 -0.89 1.49 -21.48
CA MET A 30 -0.13 1.59 -20.23
C MET A 30 0.10 0.24 -19.57
N PHE A 31 -0.90 -0.65 -19.55
CA PHE A 31 -0.74 -2.02 -19.05
C PHE A 31 0.20 -2.86 -19.93
N ASP A 32 0.10 -2.72 -21.26
CA ASP A 32 1.00 -3.41 -22.19
C ASP A 32 2.45 -2.98 -21.94
N ARG A 33 2.70 -1.67 -21.84
CA ARG A 33 4.02 -1.14 -21.49
C ARG A 33 4.48 -1.55 -20.10
N ALA A 34 3.57 -1.65 -19.14
CA ALA A 34 3.90 -2.07 -17.79
C ALA A 34 4.43 -3.51 -17.78
N GLU A 35 3.76 -4.45 -18.46
CA GLU A 35 4.20 -5.84 -18.51
C GLU A 35 5.56 -6.01 -19.17
N GLU A 36 5.88 -5.24 -20.22
CA GLU A 36 7.22 -5.23 -20.82
C GLU A 36 8.31 -4.86 -19.80
N ILE A 37 8.06 -3.82 -18.99
CA ILE A 37 9.00 -3.34 -17.96
C ILE A 37 9.08 -4.33 -16.78
N LEU A 38 7.94 -4.91 -16.42
CA LEU A 38 7.81 -5.80 -15.28
C LEU A 38 8.36 -7.19 -15.56
N GLY A 39 8.27 -7.68 -16.80
CA GLY A 39 8.71 -9.02 -17.19
C GLY A 39 7.86 -10.13 -16.59
N PHE A 40 6.61 -9.85 -16.19
CA PHE A 40 5.64 -10.81 -15.69
C PHE A 40 4.21 -10.40 -16.11
N PRO A 41 3.24 -11.34 -16.15
CA PRO A 41 1.91 -11.08 -16.69
C PRO A 41 1.01 -10.36 -15.68
N LEU A 42 1.25 -9.07 -15.46
CA LEU A 42 0.51 -8.24 -14.50
C LEU A 42 -1.02 -8.29 -14.72
N ARG A 43 -1.48 -8.27 -15.96
CA ARG A 43 -2.92 -8.34 -16.31
C ARG A 43 -3.54 -9.62 -15.82
N LYS A 44 -2.88 -10.76 -16.04
CA LYS A 44 -3.37 -12.06 -15.56
C LYS A 44 -3.53 -12.03 -14.03
N ILE A 45 -2.49 -11.60 -13.32
CA ILE A 45 -2.48 -11.56 -11.85
C ILE A 45 -3.54 -10.57 -11.32
N ALA A 46 -3.64 -9.38 -11.89
CA ALA A 46 -4.55 -8.33 -11.42
C ALA A 46 -6.02 -8.58 -11.83
N PHE A 47 -6.27 -9.13 -13.02
CA PHE A 47 -7.63 -9.27 -13.56
C PHE A 47 -8.26 -10.62 -13.23
N GLU A 48 -7.45 -11.68 -13.19
CA GLU A 48 -7.93 -13.07 -13.05
C GLU A 48 -7.52 -13.68 -11.71
N GLY A 49 -6.43 -13.19 -11.10
CA GLY A 49 -5.89 -13.74 -9.85
C GLY A 49 -4.99 -14.96 -10.09
N PRO A 50 -4.85 -15.85 -9.09
CA PRO A 50 -5.62 -15.94 -7.84
C PRO A 50 -5.35 -14.79 -6.86
N GLU A 51 -6.28 -14.57 -5.93
CA GLU A 51 -6.19 -13.48 -4.94
C GLU A 51 -4.90 -13.54 -4.11
N ASP A 52 -4.47 -14.75 -3.72
CA ASP A 52 -3.25 -14.93 -2.92
C ASP A 52 -1.97 -14.57 -3.69
N GLU A 53 -1.96 -14.77 -5.01
CA GLU A 53 -0.85 -14.30 -5.85
C GLU A 53 -0.86 -12.77 -5.93
N LEU A 54 -2.04 -12.17 -6.19
CA LEU A 54 -2.18 -10.72 -6.22
C LEU A 54 -1.84 -10.06 -4.87
N LYS A 55 -1.99 -10.76 -3.74
CA LYS A 55 -1.62 -10.27 -2.40
C LYS A 55 -0.12 -10.25 -2.14
N GLN A 56 0.70 -10.98 -2.90
CA GLN A 56 2.15 -10.92 -2.73
C GLN A 56 2.66 -9.52 -3.03
N THR A 57 3.45 -8.95 -2.11
CA THR A 57 3.87 -7.54 -2.14
C THR A 57 4.56 -7.16 -3.46
N GLN A 58 5.29 -8.11 -4.08
CA GLN A 58 5.95 -7.94 -5.37
C GLN A 58 4.98 -7.72 -6.56
N TYR A 59 3.74 -8.21 -6.47
CA TYR A 59 2.71 -8.05 -7.50
C TYR A 59 1.68 -6.99 -7.12
N THR A 60 1.28 -6.94 -5.84
CA THR A 60 0.35 -5.93 -5.32
C THR A 60 0.79 -4.52 -5.66
N GLN A 61 2.07 -4.23 -5.46
CA GLN A 61 2.60 -2.88 -5.61
C GLN A 61 2.54 -2.38 -7.05
N PRO A 62 3.08 -3.11 -8.05
CA PRO A 62 2.88 -2.77 -9.45
C PRO A 62 1.41 -2.70 -9.88
N ALA A 63 0.55 -3.61 -9.41
CA ALA A 63 -0.88 -3.61 -9.79
C ALA A 63 -1.59 -2.32 -9.39
N ILE A 64 -1.48 -1.91 -8.12
CA ILE A 64 -2.10 -0.68 -7.61
C ILE A 64 -1.52 0.55 -8.30
N PHE A 65 -0.20 0.56 -8.52
CA PHE A 65 0.48 1.68 -9.17
C PHE A 65 0.00 1.88 -10.61
N VAL A 66 -0.04 0.81 -11.42
CA VAL A 66 -0.49 0.88 -12.83
C VAL A 66 -1.97 1.22 -12.91
N HIS A 67 -2.81 0.66 -12.05
CA HIS A 67 -4.23 1.02 -11.98
C HIS A 67 -4.43 2.51 -11.65
N SER A 68 -3.71 3.02 -10.65
CA SER A 68 -3.76 4.42 -10.23
C SER A 68 -3.37 5.37 -11.37
N LEU A 69 -2.34 5.03 -12.13
CA LEU A 69 -1.88 5.85 -13.25
C LEU A 69 -2.75 5.69 -14.52
N GLY A 70 -3.40 4.55 -14.69
CA GLY A 70 -4.46 4.38 -15.68
C GLY A 70 -5.61 5.35 -15.42
N MET A 71 -6.09 5.42 -14.16
CA MET A 71 -7.10 6.40 -13.77
C MET A 71 -6.62 7.85 -13.93
N LEU A 72 -5.39 8.15 -13.52
CA LEU A 72 -4.80 9.47 -13.71
C LEU A 72 -4.75 9.87 -15.20
N ARG A 73 -4.43 8.93 -16.09
CA ARG A 73 -4.39 9.18 -17.53
C ARG A 73 -5.76 9.62 -18.05
N LEU A 74 -6.82 8.94 -17.64
CA LEU A 74 -8.20 9.29 -18.01
C LEU A 74 -8.64 10.65 -17.44
N LEU A 75 -8.23 10.97 -16.21
CA LEU A 75 -8.49 12.28 -15.62
C LEU A 75 -7.77 13.40 -16.38
N ASN A 76 -6.52 13.17 -16.77
CA ASN A 76 -5.75 14.13 -17.55
C ASN A 76 -6.33 14.38 -18.96
N GLU A 77 -6.86 13.35 -19.62
CA GLU A 77 -7.58 13.48 -20.91
C GLU A 77 -8.85 14.33 -20.80
N ARG A 78 -9.42 14.41 -19.59
CA ARG A 78 -10.57 15.30 -19.26
C ARG A 78 -10.13 16.63 -18.65
N GLU A 79 -8.85 16.96 -18.75
CA GLU A 79 -8.24 18.19 -18.21
C GLU A 79 -8.47 18.39 -16.70
N LEU A 80 -8.72 17.31 -15.95
CA LEU A 80 -8.89 17.34 -14.49
C LEU A 80 -7.53 17.30 -13.81
N LYS A 81 -7.03 18.47 -13.42
CA LYS A 81 -5.75 18.63 -12.73
C LYS A 81 -5.95 18.90 -11.23
N PRO A 82 -5.14 18.27 -10.35
CA PRO A 82 -5.13 18.59 -8.93
C PRO A 82 -4.25 19.82 -8.65
N GLU A 83 -4.53 20.50 -7.54
CA GLU A 83 -3.69 21.53 -6.94
C GLU A 83 -2.77 20.96 -5.85
N ALA A 84 -3.09 19.77 -5.34
CA ALA A 84 -2.29 19.03 -4.37
C ALA A 84 -2.39 17.52 -4.60
N VAL A 85 -1.33 16.78 -4.27
CA VAL A 85 -1.30 15.32 -4.38
C VAL A 85 -0.68 14.70 -3.13
N ALA A 86 -1.17 13.53 -2.74
CA ALA A 86 -0.53 12.71 -1.73
C ALA A 86 -0.86 11.24 -1.98
N GLY A 87 -0.12 10.33 -1.35
CA GLY A 87 -0.42 8.91 -1.42
C GLY A 87 -0.04 8.20 -0.13
N HIS A 88 -0.69 7.07 0.13
CA HIS A 88 -0.42 6.27 1.32
C HIS A 88 0.61 5.18 0.99
N SER A 89 1.80 5.23 1.60
CA SER A 89 2.87 4.25 1.39
C SER A 89 3.21 4.09 -0.10
N LEU A 90 2.80 2.98 -0.73
CA LEU A 90 2.94 2.78 -2.17
C LEU A 90 2.33 3.91 -3.01
N GLY A 91 1.18 4.45 -2.60
CA GLY A 91 0.48 5.50 -3.34
C GLY A 91 1.32 6.76 -3.53
N GLU A 92 2.33 6.98 -2.71
CA GLU A 92 3.25 8.12 -2.84
C GLU A 92 4.00 8.09 -4.18
N TYR A 93 4.33 6.91 -4.71
CA TYR A 93 4.93 6.79 -6.04
C TYR A 93 3.99 7.27 -7.14
N SER A 94 2.69 6.96 -7.04
CA SER A 94 1.67 7.47 -7.97
C SER A 94 1.50 8.98 -7.82
N ALA A 95 1.55 9.50 -6.59
CA ALA A 95 1.51 10.93 -6.32
C ALA A 95 2.72 11.67 -6.93
N LEU A 96 3.92 11.12 -6.80
CA LEU A 96 5.15 11.67 -7.41
C LEU A 96 5.08 11.70 -8.93
N VAL A 97 4.48 10.68 -9.56
CA VAL A 97 4.22 10.70 -11.01
C VAL A 97 3.17 11.75 -11.37
N CYS A 98 2.09 11.86 -10.59
CA CYS A 98 1.06 12.88 -10.80
C CYS A 98 1.62 14.31 -10.68
N ALA A 99 2.57 14.54 -9.78
CA ALA A 99 3.27 15.81 -9.61
C ALA A 99 4.32 16.08 -10.70
N GLY A 100 4.63 15.11 -11.56
CA GLY A 100 5.69 15.22 -12.57
C GLY A 100 7.12 15.08 -12.02
N ALA A 101 7.28 14.68 -10.74
CA ALA A 101 8.58 14.46 -10.12
C ALA A 101 9.26 13.17 -10.63
N LEU A 102 8.47 12.18 -11.01
CA LEU A 102 8.93 10.94 -11.65
C LEU A 102 8.14 10.68 -12.93
N ASN A 103 8.79 10.10 -13.94
CA ASN A 103 8.07 9.54 -15.07
C ASN A 103 7.57 8.12 -14.75
N PHE A 104 6.58 7.67 -15.52
CA PHE A 104 5.94 6.36 -15.36
C PHE A 104 6.94 5.19 -15.31
N GLU A 105 7.86 5.12 -16.27
CA GLU A 105 8.72 3.95 -16.38
C GLU A 105 9.76 3.85 -15.26
N VAL A 106 10.34 4.99 -14.87
CA VAL A 106 11.28 5.05 -13.73
C VAL A 106 10.55 4.66 -12.46
N ALA A 107 9.38 5.24 -12.21
CA ALA A 107 8.58 4.93 -11.03
C ALA A 107 8.14 3.46 -11.02
N LEU A 108 7.73 2.88 -12.16
CA LEU A 108 7.35 1.47 -12.23
C LEU A 108 8.52 0.52 -11.91
N ARG A 109 9.73 0.82 -12.41
CA ARG A 109 10.94 0.05 -12.07
C ARG A 109 11.27 0.14 -10.58
N LEU A 110 11.11 1.33 -9.98
CA LEU A 110 11.29 1.52 -8.54
C LEU A 110 10.24 0.76 -7.73
N VAL A 111 8.96 0.82 -8.12
CA VAL A 111 7.86 0.10 -7.47
C VAL A 111 8.06 -1.41 -7.55
N LYS A 112 8.50 -1.95 -8.70
CA LYS A 112 8.88 -3.36 -8.85
C LYS A 112 10.00 -3.74 -7.88
N LEU A 113 11.07 -2.95 -7.84
CA LEU A 113 12.21 -3.20 -6.97
C LEU A 113 11.79 -3.15 -5.50
N ARG A 114 11.04 -2.13 -5.10
CA ARG A 114 10.50 -1.96 -3.75
C ARG A 114 9.65 -3.14 -3.33
N GLY A 115 8.68 -3.54 -4.15
CA GLY A 115 7.80 -4.67 -3.87
C GLY A 115 8.59 -5.97 -3.64
N ARG A 116 9.56 -6.27 -4.50
CA ARG A 116 10.46 -7.42 -4.35
C ARG A 116 11.29 -7.36 -3.07
N LEU A 117 11.92 -6.22 -2.78
CA LEU A 117 12.79 -6.07 -1.61
C LEU A 117 12.01 -6.16 -0.29
N MET A 118 10.81 -5.58 -0.25
CA MET A 118 9.93 -5.69 0.91
C MET A 118 9.45 -7.12 1.14
N GLN A 119 9.03 -7.82 0.08
CA GLN A 119 8.66 -9.23 0.13
C GLN A 119 9.81 -10.08 0.66
N TYR A 120 11.00 -9.93 0.07
CA TYR A 120 12.21 -10.64 0.49
C TYR A 120 12.57 -10.35 1.96
N SER A 121 12.49 -9.09 2.38
CA SER A 121 12.78 -8.72 3.77
C SER A 121 11.83 -9.37 4.77
N GLY A 122 10.54 -9.49 4.43
CA GLY A 122 9.53 -10.17 5.26
C GLY A 122 9.72 -11.68 5.33
N GLU A 123 10.22 -12.29 4.25
CA GLU A 123 10.58 -13.72 4.22
C GLU A 123 11.83 -14.01 5.05
N GLN A 124 12.83 -13.11 5.01
CA GLN A 124 14.08 -13.26 5.78
C GLN A 124 13.89 -12.96 7.26
N ASN A 125 13.03 -11.99 7.58
CA ASN A 125 12.76 -11.56 8.95
C ASN A 125 11.25 -11.51 9.17
N PRO A 126 10.62 -12.66 9.47
CA PRO A 126 9.18 -12.73 9.70
C PRO A 126 8.74 -11.79 10.82
N GLY A 127 7.71 -11.02 10.53
CA GLY A 127 7.06 -10.11 11.45
C GLY A 127 5.56 -10.05 11.16
N THR A 128 4.84 -9.26 11.94
CA THR A 128 3.40 -9.05 11.75
C THR A 128 3.05 -7.59 11.97
N MET A 129 1.79 -7.24 11.73
CA MET A 129 1.24 -5.90 11.92
C MET A 129 -0.10 -6.01 12.65
N ALA A 130 -0.48 -4.95 13.35
CA ALA A 130 -1.81 -4.89 13.97
C ALA A 130 -2.42 -3.48 13.89
N ALA A 131 -3.71 -3.42 13.64
CA ALA A 131 -4.50 -2.21 13.76
C ALA A 131 -4.99 -2.03 15.20
N ILE A 132 -4.66 -0.87 15.79
CA ILE A 132 -5.12 -0.41 17.10
C ILE A 132 -6.12 0.72 16.90
N ILE A 133 -7.37 0.50 17.31
CA ILE A 133 -8.49 1.40 17.07
C ILE A 133 -8.99 1.97 18.40
N GLY A 134 -9.21 3.28 18.45
CA GLY A 134 -9.84 3.98 19.57
C GLY A 134 -8.90 4.40 20.70
N LEU A 135 -7.58 4.24 20.54
CA LEU A 135 -6.60 4.77 21.49
C LEU A 135 -5.96 6.08 21.01
N PRO A 136 -5.62 7.01 21.91
CA PRO A 136 -4.78 8.17 21.60
C PRO A 136 -3.40 7.75 21.09
N ARG A 137 -2.77 8.63 20.31
CA ARG A 137 -1.42 8.41 19.76
C ARG A 137 -0.41 8.10 20.84
N GLU A 138 -0.42 8.92 21.88
CA GLU A 138 0.54 8.91 22.97
C GLU A 138 0.46 7.60 23.75
N THR A 139 -0.75 7.04 23.90
CA THR A 139 -0.98 5.74 24.54
C THR A 139 -0.38 4.61 23.72
N VAL A 140 -0.58 4.59 22.39
CA VAL A 140 -0.02 3.55 21.52
C VAL A 140 1.51 3.64 21.45
N GLU A 141 2.05 4.86 21.42
CA GLU A 141 3.50 5.09 21.49
C GLU A 141 4.12 4.57 22.80
N GLU A 142 3.48 4.83 23.95
CA GLU A 142 3.96 4.34 25.24
C GLU A 142 3.88 2.81 25.37
N ILE A 143 2.80 2.20 24.86
CA ILE A 143 2.68 0.75 24.76
C ILE A 143 3.85 0.18 23.95
N CYS A 144 4.09 0.73 22.75
CA CYS A 144 5.19 0.26 21.90
C CYS A 144 6.54 0.46 22.58
N ARG A 145 6.77 1.62 23.21
CA ARG A 145 8.01 1.92 23.96
C ARG A 145 8.27 0.96 25.11
N THR A 146 7.21 0.54 25.80
CA THR A 146 7.31 -0.43 26.90
C THR A 146 7.69 -1.80 26.37
N VAL A 147 7.01 -2.28 25.33
CA VAL A 147 7.26 -3.59 24.73
C VAL A 147 8.60 -3.65 24.00
N SER A 148 9.02 -2.53 23.38
CA SER A 148 10.28 -2.39 22.64
C SER A 148 11.55 -2.55 23.49
N LYS A 149 11.42 -2.62 24.82
CA LYS A 149 12.52 -2.97 25.72
C LYS A 149 12.94 -4.44 25.60
N GLU A 150 12.02 -5.32 25.18
CA GLU A 150 12.24 -6.76 25.09
C GLU A 150 11.98 -7.32 23.67
N HIS A 151 11.03 -6.74 22.93
CA HIS A 151 10.57 -7.27 21.64
C HIS A 151 10.47 -6.16 20.59
N LEU A 152 10.83 -6.42 19.34
CA LEU A 152 10.70 -5.42 18.28
C LEU A 152 9.22 -5.08 18.05
N VAL A 153 8.81 -3.84 18.32
CA VAL A 153 7.50 -3.29 17.96
C VAL A 153 7.54 -1.76 17.94
N GLN A 154 6.86 -1.15 16.98
CA GLN A 154 6.74 0.30 16.87
C GLN A 154 5.44 0.71 16.17
N PRO A 155 4.96 1.96 16.35
CA PRO A 155 3.94 2.53 15.47
C PRO A 155 4.46 2.59 14.03
N ALA A 156 3.71 2.02 13.10
CA ALA A 156 4.02 1.97 11.68
C ALA A 156 3.23 3.03 10.87
N ASN A 157 1.97 3.27 11.24
CA ASN A 157 1.12 4.24 10.56
C ASN A 157 0.20 4.97 11.53
N PHE A 158 0.12 6.29 11.40
CA PHE A 158 -0.91 7.13 12.03
C PHE A 158 -1.93 7.52 10.96
N ASN A 159 -2.90 6.65 10.70
CA ASN A 159 -3.82 6.81 9.56
C ASN A 159 -4.87 7.90 9.81
N SER A 160 -5.41 7.96 11.03
CA SER A 160 -6.35 8.99 11.47
C SER A 160 -6.37 9.05 13.00
N PRO A 161 -7.01 10.05 13.63
CA PRO A 161 -7.19 10.08 15.08
C PRO A 161 -7.85 8.78 15.58
N GLY A 162 -7.13 8.05 16.43
CA GLY A 162 -7.60 6.77 16.95
C GLY A 162 -7.52 5.59 15.98
N GLN A 163 -6.80 5.70 14.85
CA GLN A 163 -6.54 4.58 13.95
C GLN A 163 -5.04 4.48 13.67
N ILE A 164 -4.37 3.59 14.39
CA ILE A 164 -2.92 3.43 14.36
C ILE A 164 -2.59 2.00 13.99
N VAL A 165 -1.59 1.81 13.14
CA VAL A 165 -1.04 0.48 12.85
C VAL A 165 0.30 0.38 13.55
N ILE A 166 0.54 -0.74 14.21
CA ILE A 166 1.85 -1.12 14.78
C ILE A 166 2.44 -2.26 13.95
N SER A 167 3.77 -2.35 13.92
CA SER A 167 4.49 -3.44 13.26
C SER A 167 5.72 -3.86 14.05
N GLY A 168 6.18 -5.09 13.83
CA GLY A 168 7.38 -5.61 14.47
C GLY A 168 7.44 -7.14 14.44
N SER A 169 8.20 -7.69 15.38
CA SER A 169 8.21 -9.13 15.67
C SER A 169 6.81 -9.62 16.07
N VAL A 170 6.50 -10.89 15.78
CA VAL A 170 5.21 -11.51 16.14
C VAL A 170 4.92 -11.34 17.63
N ASP A 171 5.88 -11.71 18.49
CA ASP A 171 5.75 -11.58 19.94
C ASP A 171 5.58 -10.12 20.39
N GLY A 172 6.33 -9.19 19.80
CA GLY A 172 6.24 -7.76 20.11
C GLY A 172 4.87 -7.17 19.76
N VAL A 173 4.35 -7.51 18.58
CA VAL A 173 3.02 -7.05 18.16
C VAL A 173 1.93 -7.69 19.04
N HIS A 174 1.99 -9.00 19.30
CA HIS A 174 1.00 -9.68 20.14
C HIS A 174 0.98 -9.14 21.58
N ARG A 175 2.16 -8.84 22.16
CA ARG A 175 2.25 -8.18 23.47
C ARG A 175 1.67 -6.77 23.45
N ALA A 176 1.99 -5.97 22.44
CA ALA A 176 1.43 -4.62 22.30
C ALA A 176 -0.09 -4.65 22.09
N MET A 177 -0.61 -5.63 21.34
CA MET A 177 -2.05 -5.87 21.18
C MET A 177 -2.74 -6.18 22.51
N ALA A 178 -2.13 -7.00 23.38
CA ALA A 178 -2.67 -7.30 24.71
C ALA A 178 -2.76 -6.03 25.57
N LEU A 179 -1.68 -5.26 25.65
CA LEU A 179 -1.66 -3.98 26.38
C LEU A 179 -2.67 -2.97 25.81
N ALA A 180 -2.85 -2.94 24.48
CA ALA A 180 -3.85 -2.08 23.86
C ALA A 180 -5.29 -2.45 24.30
N LYS A 181 -5.59 -3.75 24.42
CA LYS A 181 -6.89 -4.22 24.95
C LYS A 181 -7.07 -3.84 26.42
N GLU A 182 -6.05 -3.98 27.25
CA GLU A 182 -6.07 -3.55 28.66
C GLU A 182 -6.31 -2.04 28.80
N ASN A 183 -5.73 -1.25 27.89
CA ASN A 183 -5.94 0.19 27.79
C ASN A 183 -7.27 0.57 27.13
N LYS A 184 -8.19 -0.40 26.95
CA LYS A 184 -9.55 -0.20 26.42
C LYS A 184 -9.59 0.29 24.97
N ALA A 185 -8.67 -0.19 24.13
CA ALA A 185 -8.80 -0.04 22.68
C ALA A 185 -10.17 -0.55 22.22
N ARG A 186 -10.85 0.22 21.37
CA ARG A 186 -12.16 -0.15 20.80
C ARG A 186 -12.06 -1.42 19.96
N ALA A 187 -10.99 -1.55 19.18
CA ALA A 187 -10.71 -2.76 18.43
C ALA A 187 -9.19 -2.95 18.28
N VAL A 188 -8.77 -4.22 18.25
CA VAL A 188 -7.38 -4.64 18.06
C VAL A 188 -7.41 -5.82 17.11
N MET A 189 -6.84 -5.67 15.92
CA MET A 189 -6.91 -6.67 14.85
C MET A 189 -5.52 -6.92 14.30
N GLU A 190 -5.10 -8.18 14.22
CA GLU A 190 -3.89 -8.56 13.50
C GLU A 190 -4.13 -8.39 11.99
N LEU A 191 -3.12 -7.88 11.29
CA LEU A 191 -3.10 -7.67 9.85
C LEU A 191 -2.12 -8.69 9.27
N VAL A 192 -2.65 -9.77 8.72
CA VAL A 192 -1.89 -10.83 8.05
C VAL A 192 -1.95 -10.62 6.54
#